data_AF-A0A3L7TPD7-F1
#
_entry.id   AF-A0A3L7TPD7-F1
#
_cell.length_a   1.000
_cell.length_b   1.000
_cell.length_c   1.000
_cell.angle_alpha   90.00
_cell.angle_beta   90.00
_cell.angle_gamma   90.00
#
_symmetry.space_group_name_H-M   'P 1'
#
loop_
_entity.id
_entity.type
_entity.pdbx_description
1 polymer ?
#
loop_
_entity_poly.entity_id
_entity_poly.type
_entity_poly.pdbx_seq_one_letter_code
_entity_poly.pdbx_strand_id
1 'polypeptide(L)'
;MGCTGCLRAPFGAWVGFMVGIIAIIVGTYACYRGLGDEFVFADGGWGATENWTFVALTVTLIGGLIGGFVAGRLGGRGGMALLLLISTVLGGLVASGAIEGSALQRPLLRISTLTLSESARWIDYPSWRAWSTLAAAFVGMAVGGSSGVSVSRSGKNADNKRS
;
A
#
# COMPACT_ATOMS: atom_id res chain seq x y z
N MET A 1 3.35 -24.60 25.25
CA MET A 1 3.41 -23.32 24.50
C MET A 1 2.79 -23.58 23.13
N GLY A 2 1.51 -23.22 22.97
CA GLY A 2 0.70 -23.66 21.82
C GLY A 2 1.07 -22.93 20.52
N CYS A 3 1.00 -23.66 19.40
CA CYS A 3 1.20 -23.18 18.02
C CYS A 3 0.25 -22.04 17.58
N THR A 4 -0.65 -21.56 18.44
CA THR A 4 -1.56 -20.44 18.17
C THR A 4 -0.82 -19.12 17.95
N GLY A 5 0.40 -18.97 18.47
CA GLY A 5 1.25 -17.81 18.19
C GLY A 5 1.73 -17.73 16.73
N CYS A 6 1.94 -18.86 16.06
CA CYS A 6 2.50 -18.92 14.71
C CYS A 6 1.54 -18.42 13.64
N LEU A 7 0.23 -18.61 13.83
CA LEU A 7 -0.82 -18.19 12.89
C LEU A 7 -1.17 -16.70 12.99
N ARG A 8 -0.89 -16.07 14.14
CA ARG A 8 -1.25 -14.67 14.40
C ARG A 8 -0.47 -13.71 13.50
N ALA A 9 0.81 -13.97 13.26
CA ALA A 9 1.66 -13.15 12.41
C ALA A 9 1.21 -13.14 10.93
N PRO A 10 1.07 -14.29 10.22
CA PRO A 10 0.63 -14.30 8.84
C PRO A 10 -0.80 -13.79 8.67
N PHE A 11 -1.70 -14.09 9.61
CA PHE A 11 -3.05 -13.55 9.59
C PHE A 11 -3.05 -12.01 9.72
N GLY A 12 -2.30 -11.46 10.68
CA GLY A 12 -2.19 -10.01 10.85
C GLY A 12 -1.60 -9.32 9.63
N ALA A 13 -0.55 -9.88 9.03
CA ALA A 13 0.04 -9.36 7.80
C ALA A 13 -0.97 -9.37 6.64
N TRP A 14 -1.70 -10.47 6.44
CA TRP A 14 -2.70 -10.61 5.39
C TRP A 14 -3.85 -9.62 5.56
N VAL A 15 -4.42 -9.51 6.76
CA VAL A 15 -5.50 -8.54 7.03
C VAL A 15 -5.01 -7.10 6.86
N GLY A 16 -3.81 -6.77 7.36
CA GLY A 16 -3.23 -5.44 7.17
C GLY A 16 -3.00 -5.09 5.71
N PHE A 17 -2.51 -6.04 4.90
CA PHE A 17 -2.36 -5.88 3.47
C PHE A 17 -3.70 -5.61 2.77
N MET A 18 -4.74 -6.40 3.08
CA MET A 18 -6.08 -6.23 2.49
C MET A 18 -6.68 -4.87 2.84
N VAL A 19 -6.60 -4.45 4.11
CA VAL A 19 -7.10 -3.13 4.53
C VAL A 19 -6.32 -2.01 3.85
N GLY A 20 -5.00 -2.13 3.73
CA GLY A 20 -4.17 -1.17 3.01
C GLY A 20 -4.57 -1.03 1.54
N ILE A 21 -4.75 -2.15 0.82
CA ILE A 21 -5.21 -2.14 -0.57
C ILE A 21 -6.58 -1.47 -0.70
N ILE A 22 -7.54 -1.83 0.15
CA ILE A 22 -8.88 -1.25 0.10
C ILE A 22 -8.80 0.27 0.30
N ALA A 23 -8.00 0.73 1.27
CA ALA A 23 -7.80 2.16 1.50
C ALA A 23 -7.18 2.88 0.28
N ILE A 24 -6.20 2.25 -0.40
CA ILE A 24 -5.59 2.80 -1.61
C ILE A 24 -6.61 2.89 -2.75
N ILE A 25 -7.38 1.82 -2.98
CA ILE A 25 -8.39 1.79 -4.04
C ILE A 25 -9.47 2.86 -3.80
N VAL A 26 -10.02 2.91 -2.59
CA VAL A 26 -11.06 3.87 -2.21
C VAL A 26 -10.52 5.30 -2.29
N GLY A 27 -9.32 5.55 -1.75
CA GLY A 27 -8.68 6.87 -1.79
C GLY A 27 -8.40 7.34 -3.21
N THR A 28 -7.86 6.46 -4.06
CA THR A 28 -7.59 6.78 -5.47
C THR A 28 -8.88 7.08 -6.23
N TYR A 29 -9.91 6.26 -6.03
CA TYR A 29 -11.22 6.45 -6.65
C TYR A 29 -11.88 7.77 -6.20
N ALA A 30 -11.83 8.08 -4.90
CA ALA A 30 -12.36 9.33 -4.36
C ALA A 30 -11.62 10.56 -4.92
N CYS A 31 -10.30 10.54 -4.95
CA CYS A 31 -9.49 11.61 -5.54
C CYS A 31 -9.78 11.78 -7.03
N TYR A 32 -9.88 10.68 -7.77
CA TYR A 32 -10.21 10.71 -9.20
C TYR A 32 -11.58 11.35 -9.46
N ARG A 33 -12.61 10.95 -8.70
CA ARG A 33 -13.97 11.50 -8.83
C ARG A 33 -14.05 12.96 -8.41
N GLY A 34 -13.24 13.39 -7.45
CA GLY A 34 -13.22 14.77 -6.97
C GLY A 34 -12.44 15.74 -7.85
N LEU A 35 -11.34 15.29 -8.46
CA LEU A 35 -10.43 16.13 -9.25
C LEU A 35 -10.72 16.11 -10.75
N GLY A 36 -11.35 15.05 -11.26
CA GLY A 36 -11.70 14.90 -12.67
C GLY A 36 -10.54 14.47 -13.57
N ASP A 37 -10.86 14.19 -14.84
CA ASP A 37 -9.92 13.60 -15.80
C ASP A 37 -8.78 14.54 -16.20
N GLU A 38 -9.07 15.84 -16.32
CA GLU A 38 -8.10 16.88 -16.71
C GLU A 38 -6.97 17.03 -15.69
N PHE A 39 -7.23 16.70 -14.43
CA PHE A 39 -6.19 16.68 -13.40
C PHE A 39 -5.33 15.42 -13.47
N VAL A 40 -5.89 14.32 -13.97
CA VAL A 40 -5.27 12.99 -13.93
C VAL A 40 -4.37 12.77 -15.14
N PHE A 41 -4.83 13.21 -16.31
CA PHE A 41 -4.18 12.97 -17.59
C PHE A 41 -3.59 14.26 -18.18
N ALA A 42 -2.36 14.18 -18.69
CA ALA A 42 -1.76 15.26 -19.46
C ALA A 42 -2.53 15.46 -20.78
N ASP A 43 -2.64 16.71 -21.25
CA ASP A 43 -3.46 17.12 -22.38
C ASP A 43 -3.32 16.19 -23.60
N GLY A 44 -4.40 15.46 -23.91
CA GLY A 44 -4.50 14.59 -25.09
C GLY A 44 -3.71 13.28 -25.04
N GLY A 45 -3.06 12.95 -23.91
CA GLY A 45 -2.22 11.77 -23.75
C GLY A 45 -2.63 10.82 -22.64
N TRP A 46 -1.99 9.65 -22.60
CA TRP A 46 -2.15 8.65 -21.54
C TRP A 46 -1.22 8.88 -20.35
N GLY A 47 -0.37 9.91 -20.43
CA GLY A 47 0.55 10.27 -19.36
C GLY A 47 -0.19 10.82 -18.15
N ALA A 48 0.13 10.31 -16.96
CA ALA A 48 -0.30 10.92 -15.73
C ALA A 48 0.31 12.32 -15.56
N THR A 49 -0.48 13.28 -15.06
CA THR A 49 0.08 14.56 -14.64
C THR A 49 1.03 14.37 -13.44
N GLU A 50 1.94 15.32 -13.26
CA GLU A 50 2.82 15.35 -12.09
C GLU A 50 2.02 15.47 -10.78
N ASN A 51 0.99 16.31 -10.78
CA ASN A 51 0.12 16.50 -9.62
C ASN A 51 -0.62 15.21 -9.25
N TRP A 52 -1.16 14.49 -10.24
CA TRP A 52 -1.80 13.20 -9.99
C TRP A 52 -0.83 12.16 -9.44
N THR A 53 0.42 12.18 -9.91
CA THR A 53 1.47 11.30 -9.41
C THR A 53 1.73 11.54 -7.92
N PHE A 54 1.81 12.79 -7.47
CA PHE A 54 1.96 13.12 -6.04
C PHE A 54 0.74 12.76 -5.20
N VAL A 55 -0.47 12.97 -5.71
CA VAL A 55 -1.71 12.54 -5.04
C VAL A 55 -1.72 11.03 -4.85
N ALA A 56 -1.40 10.26 -5.89
CA ALA A 56 -1.35 8.81 -5.82
C ALA A 56 -0.29 8.29 -4.83
N LEU A 57 0.88 8.94 -4.76
CA LEU A 57 1.91 8.62 -3.76
C LEU A 57 1.43 8.89 -2.35
N THR A 58 0.71 9.99 -2.13
CA THR A 58 0.14 10.35 -0.83
C THR A 58 -0.94 9.35 -0.41
N VAL A 59 -1.84 8.96 -1.32
CA VAL A 59 -2.85 7.92 -1.06
C VAL A 59 -2.18 6.58 -0.74
N THR A 60 -1.09 6.24 -1.45
CA THR A 60 -0.31 5.02 -1.18
C THR A 60 0.33 5.06 0.21
N LEU A 61 0.91 6.19 0.61
CA LEU A 61 1.48 6.39 1.94
C LEU A 61 0.42 6.20 3.02
N ILE A 62 -0.76 6.80 2.86
CA ILE A 62 -1.88 6.68 3.79
C ILE A 62 -2.38 5.24 3.88
N GLY A 63 -2.56 4.57 2.73
CA GLY A 63 -2.93 3.16 2.71
C GLY A 63 -1.90 2.27 3.39
N GLY A 64 -0.61 2.53 3.18
CA GLY A 64 0.49 1.89 3.89
C GLY A 64 0.42 2.11 5.40
N LEU A 65 0.18 3.34 5.85
CA LEU A 65 -0.01 3.68 7.27
C LEU A 65 -1.13 2.85 7.90
N ILE A 66 -2.31 2.82 7.26
CA ILE A 66 -3.48 2.08 7.76
C ILE A 66 -3.18 0.57 7.78
N GLY A 67 -2.65 0.03 6.68
CA GLY A 67 -2.35 -1.40 6.57
C GLY A 67 -1.28 -1.85 7.57
N GLY A 68 -0.22 -1.07 7.72
CA GLY A 68 0.82 -1.29 8.73
C GLY A 68 0.27 -1.26 10.15
N PHE A 69 -0.57 -0.28 10.48
CA PHE A 69 -1.21 -0.19 11.79
C PHE A 69 -2.03 -1.44 12.11
N VAL A 70 -2.88 -1.89 11.19
CA VAL A 70 -3.70 -3.09 11.36
C VAL A 70 -2.83 -4.34 11.50
N ALA A 71 -1.78 -4.49 10.68
CA ALA A 71 -0.85 -5.61 10.78
C ALA A 71 -0.09 -5.63 12.11
N GLY A 72 0.37 -4.48 12.59
CA GLY A 72 1.01 -4.35 13.90
C GLY A 72 0.06 -4.68 15.05
N ARG A 73 -1.20 -4.24 14.96
CA ARG A 73 -2.21 -4.45 16.00
C ARG A 73 -2.66 -5.91 16.12
N LEU A 74 -2.85 -6.59 14.98
CA LEU A 74 -3.32 -7.96 14.93
C LEU A 74 -2.15 -8.96 15.00
N GLY A 75 -1.09 -8.75 14.22
CA GLY A 75 0.03 -9.68 14.08
C GLY A 75 1.24 -9.39 14.97
N GLY A 76 1.25 -8.25 15.69
CA GLY A 76 2.41 -7.81 16.46
C GLY A 76 3.63 -7.53 15.58
N ARG A 77 4.83 -7.61 16.17
CA ARG A 77 6.10 -7.39 15.44
C ARG A 77 6.31 -8.39 14.31
N GLY A 78 5.92 -9.65 14.50
CA GLY A 78 6.07 -10.70 13.49
C GLY A 78 5.20 -10.45 12.25
N GLY A 79 3.93 -10.07 12.44
CA GLY A 79 3.05 -9.73 11.32
C GLY A 79 3.49 -8.47 10.58
N MET A 80 3.96 -7.45 11.30
CA MET A 80 4.54 -6.25 10.69
C MET A 80 5.78 -6.57 9.84
N ALA A 81 6.72 -7.35 10.38
CA ALA A 81 7.93 -7.74 9.65
C ALA A 81 7.60 -8.55 8.39
N LEU A 82 6.65 -9.49 8.50
CA LEU A 82 6.19 -10.29 7.37
C LEU A 82 5.53 -9.41 6.29
N LEU A 83 4.67 -8.47 6.68
CA LEU A 83 4.04 -7.54 5.75
C LEU A 83 5.08 -6.71 5.00
N LEU A 84 6.03 -6.11 5.71
CA LEU A 84 7.11 -5.31 5.08
C LEU A 84 7.93 -6.15 4.11
N LEU A 85 8.27 -7.39 4.47
CA LEU A 85 9.01 -8.29 3.60
C LEU A 85 8.22 -8.64 2.34
N ILE A 86 6.95 -9.06 2.47
CA ILE A 86 6.09 -9.40 1.33
C ILE A 86 5.91 -8.19 0.42
N SER A 87 5.61 -7.02 0.98
CA SER A 87 5.40 -5.80 0.21
C SER A 87 6.67 -5.32 -0.50
N THR A 88 7.85 -5.50 0.11
CA THR A 88 9.12 -5.15 -0.51
C THR A 88 9.44 -6.08 -1.68
N VAL A 89 9.22 -7.39 -1.51
CA VAL A 89 9.45 -8.37 -2.58
C VAL A 89 8.48 -8.15 -3.73
N LEU A 90 7.16 -8.11 -3.45
CA LEU A 90 6.15 -7.91 -4.48
C LEU A 90 6.28 -6.54 -5.16
N GLY A 91 6.44 -5.47 -4.38
CA GLY A 91 6.60 -4.13 -4.92
C GLY A 91 7.91 -3.96 -5.70
N GLY A 92 8.99 -4.62 -5.27
CA GLY A 92 10.25 -4.64 -6.00
C GLY A 92 10.16 -5.37 -7.34
N LEU A 93 9.44 -6.50 -7.41
CA LEU A 93 9.17 -7.22 -8.65
C LEU A 93 8.30 -6.41 -9.63
N VAL A 94 7.32 -5.65 -9.12
CA VAL A 94 6.52 -4.74 -9.94
C VAL A 94 7.37 -3.56 -10.42
N ALA A 95 8.17 -2.95 -9.53
CA ALA A 95 8.98 -1.79 -9.86
C ALA A 95 10.13 -2.10 -10.85
N SER A 96 10.62 -3.33 -10.87
CA SER A 96 11.63 -3.78 -11.83
C SER A 96 11.06 -4.16 -13.20
N GLY A 97 9.74 -4.18 -13.36
CA GLY A 97 9.08 -4.69 -14.58
C GLY A 97 9.12 -6.21 -14.71
N ALA A 98 9.56 -6.96 -13.68
CA ALA A 98 9.53 -8.42 -13.70
C ALA A 98 8.09 -8.98 -13.76
N ILE A 99 7.10 -8.17 -13.38
CA ILE A 99 5.68 -8.44 -13.53
C ILE A 99 5.11 -7.38 -14.48
N GLU A 100 5.40 -7.52 -15.77
CA GLU A 100 4.77 -6.70 -16.81
C GLU A 100 3.36 -7.23 -17.12
N GLY A 101 2.36 -6.35 -17.02
CA GLY A 101 1.05 -6.61 -17.60
C GLY A 101 1.20 -6.69 -19.11
N SER A 102 0.75 -7.79 -19.71
CA SER A 102 0.78 -8.06 -21.14
C SER A 102 0.49 -6.80 -21.98
N ALA A 103 1.34 -6.56 -22.99
CA ALA A 103 1.22 -5.49 -23.98
C ALA A 103 -0.07 -5.63 -24.81
N LEU A 104 -1.20 -5.29 -24.20
CA LEU A 104 -2.46 -5.16 -24.88
C LEU A 104 -2.40 -3.90 -25.75
N GLN A 105 -3.10 -3.89 -26.89
CA GLN A 105 -3.20 -2.68 -27.71
C GLN A 105 -4.06 -1.62 -27.02
N ARG A 106 -3.55 -0.39 -26.94
CA ARG A 106 -4.27 0.76 -26.35
C ARG A 106 -5.54 1.04 -27.15
N PRO A 107 -6.69 1.30 -26.49
CA PRO A 107 -7.91 1.66 -27.20
C PRO A 107 -7.76 3.03 -27.88
N LEU A 108 -8.39 3.20 -29.05
CA LEU A 108 -8.48 4.48 -29.77
C LEU A 108 -9.55 5.43 -29.18
N LEU A 109 -10.25 4.99 -28.13
CA LEU A 109 -11.30 5.75 -27.45
C LEU A 109 -10.71 6.91 -26.63
N ARG A 110 -11.45 8.02 -26.55
CA ARG A 110 -11.08 9.18 -25.75
C ARG A 110 -11.10 8.80 -24.26
N ILE A 111 -10.08 9.19 -23.51
CA ILE A 111 -9.90 8.81 -22.10
C ILE A 111 -11.12 9.15 -21.23
N SER A 112 -11.76 10.30 -21.46
CA SER A 112 -12.95 10.75 -20.74
C SER A 112 -14.21 9.90 -20.97
N THR A 113 -14.16 8.93 -21.89
CA THR A 113 -15.25 7.97 -22.13
C THR A 113 -15.04 6.63 -21.41
N LEU A 114 -13.87 6.43 -20.79
CA LEU A 114 -13.51 5.20 -20.09
C LEU A 114 -13.71 5.36 -18.58
N THR A 115 -14.07 4.27 -17.91
CA THR A 115 -14.06 4.22 -16.44
C THR A 115 -12.62 4.26 -15.91
N LEU A 116 -12.43 4.70 -14.66
CA LEU A 116 -11.12 4.67 -14.00
C LEU A 116 -10.46 3.29 -14.06
N SER A 117 -11.24 2.22 -13.89
CA SER A 117 -10.74 0.85 -13.96
C SER A 117 -10.24 0.45 -15.35
N GLU A 118 -10.82 1.02 -16.40
CA GLU A 118 -10.42 0.78 -17.79
C GLU A 118 -9.22 1.66 -18.15
N SER A 119 -9.23 2.94 -17.77
CA SER A 119 -8.16 3.88 -18.08
C SER A 119 -6.89 3.60 -17.26
N ALA A 120 -7.00 3.15 -16.01
CA ALA A 120 -5.89 2.81 -15.12
C ALA A 120 -4.89 1.81 -15.71
N ARG A 121 -5.34 0.93 -16.62
CA ARG A 121 -4.51 -0.08 -17.30
C ARG A 121 -3.53 0.52 -18.30
N TRP A 122 -3.80 1.74 -18.73
CA TRP A 122 -3.12 2.39 -19.84
C TRP A 122 -2.40 3.67 -19.43
N ILE A 123 -2.47 4.03 -18.14
CA ILE A 123 -1.83 5.24 -17.64
C ILE A 123 -0.31 5.05 -17.68
N ASP A 124 0.34 5.91 -18.45
CA ASP A 124 1.79 6.00 -18.47
C ASP A 124 2.25 6.83 -17.28
N TYR A 125 3.05 6.22 -16.43
CA TYR A 125 3.67 6.89 -15.30
C TYR A 125 5.17 7.03 -15.53
N PRO A 126 5.81 8.06 -14.96
CA PRO A 126 7.25 8.17 -15.05
C PRO A 126 7.92 6.96 -14.38
N SER A 127 9.04 6.50 -14.94
CA SER A 127 9.72 5.26 -14.53
C SER A 127 10.14 5.25 -13.04
N TRP A 128 10.45 6.41 -12.47
CA TRP A 128 10.79 6.56 -11.05
C TRP A 128 9.59 6.37 -10.10
N ARG A 129 8.35 6.47 -10.61
CA ARG A 129 7.14 6.40 -9.78
C ARG A 129 7.01 5.04 -9.12
N ALA A 130 7.33 3.95 -9.80
CA ALA A 130 7.18 2.61 -9.23
C ALA A 130 8.04 2.45 -7.97
N TRP A 131 9.29 2.89 -8.02
CA TRP A 131 10.19 2.92 -6.86
C TRP A 131 9.70 3.87 -5.75
N SER A 132 9.18 5.03 -6.11
CA SER A 132 8.61 5.98 -5.14
C SER A 132 7.35 5.45 -4.47
N THR A 133 6.53 4.70 -5.20
CA THR A 133 5.32 4.05 -4.68
C THR A 133 5.70 2.96 -3.68
N LEU A 134 6.71 2.14 -4.00
CA LEU A 134 7.26 1.15 -3.08
C LEU A 134 7.81 1.81 -1.81
N ALA A 135 8.61 2.87 -1.95
CA ALA A 135 9.18 3.61 -0.82
C ALA A 135 8.08 4.23 0.06
N ALA A 136 7.08 4.88 -0.55
CA ALA A 136 5.95 5.46 0.16
C ALA A 136 5.14 4.40 0.92
N ALA A 137 4.81 3.28 0.27
CA ALA A 137 4.13 2.16 0.92
C ALA A 137 4.94 1.63 2.10
N PHE A 138 6.24 1.37 1.91
CA PHE A 138 7.15 0.86 2.93
C PHE A 138 7.21 1.80 4.15
N VAL A 139 7.45 3.09 3.92
CA VAL A 139 7.49 4.11 4.99
C VAL A 139 6.16 4.16 5.72
N GLY A 140 5.05 4.19 5.00
CA GLY A 140 3.72 4.17 5.60
C GLY A 140 3.51 2.94 6.48
N MET A 141 3.79 1.75 5.97
CA MET A 141 3.63 0.50 6.72
C MET A 141 4.53 0.44 7.95
N ALA A 142 5.78 0.92 7.84
CA ALA A 142 6.72 0.96 8.95
C ALA A 142 6.22 1.88 10.09
N VAL A 143 5.80 3.11 9.73
CA VAL A 143 5.29 4.09 10.69
C VAL A 143 3.97 3.61 11.32
N GLY A 144 3.02 3.16 10.50
CA GLY A 144 1.74 2.64 10.98
C GLY A 144 1.91 1.43 11.88
N GLY A 145 2.74 0.47 11.47
CA GLY A 145 3.03 -0.74 12.23
C GLY A 145 3.69 -0.45 13.59
N SER A 146 4.61 0.51 13.65
CA SER A 146 5.24 0.92 14.90
C SER A 146 4.22 1.44 15.94
N SER A 147 3.16 2.10 15.46
CA SER A 147 2.06 2.60 16.31
C SER A 147 1.06 1.51 16.69
N GLY A 148 0.93 0.46 15.87
CA GLY A 148 0.02 -0.67 16.11
C GLY A 148 0.56 -1.74 17.07
N VAL A 149 1.88 -1.86 17.20
CA VAL A 149 2.51 -2.85 18.08
C VAL A 149 2.37 -2.41 19.54
N SER A 150 1.49 -3.08 20.30
CA SER A 150 1.40 -2.89 21.74
C SER A 150 2.68 -3.39 22.42
N VAL A 151 3.42 -2.50 23.10
CA VAL A 151 4.55 -2.91 23.95
C VAL A 151 3.98 -3.70 25.11
N SER A 152 4.20 -5.01 25.15
CA SER A 152 3.95 -5.83 26.35
C SER A 152 4.90 -5.39 27.47
N ARG A 153 4.58 -4.29 28.16
CA ARG A 153 5.10 -3.96 29.49
C ARG A 153 4.32 -4.79 30.50
N SER A 154 4.59 -6.09 30.60
CA SER A 154 4.07 -6.87 31.72
C SER A 154 4.98 -8.05 31.99
N GLY A 155 5.65 -8.04 33.15
CA GLY A 155 6.36 -9.22 33.65
C GLY A 155 7.42 -8.97 34.72
N LYS A 156 8.25 -7.93 34.63
CA LYS A 156 9.45 -7.83 35.49
C LYS A 156 9.26 -7.18 36.88
N ASN A 157 8.10 -6.57 37.18
CA ASN A 157 7.89 -5.87 38.47
C ASN A 157 7.05 -6.65 39.49
N ALA A 158 6.54 -7.83 39.17
CA ALA A 158 5.72 -8.61 40.11
C ALA A 158 6.54 -9.55 41.01
N ASP A 159 7.76 -9.94 40.61
CA ASP A 159 8.59 -10.86 41.40
C ASP A 159 9.48 -10.16 42.45
N ASN A 160 9.64 -8.83 42.39
CA ASN A 160 10.50 -8.10 43.32
C ASN A 160 9.80 -7.59 44.60
N LYS A 161 8.62 -8.14 44.93
CA LYS A 161 7.83 -7.77 46.13
C LYS A 161 7.56 -8.95 47.08
N ARG A 162 8.29 -10.07 46.94
CA ARG A 162 8.19 -11.24 47.84
C ARG A 162 9.47 -11.51 48.65
N SER A 163 10.27 -10.49 48.93
CA SER A 163 11.39 -10.55 49.89
C SER A 163 11.04 -9.83 51.18
#